data_AF-A0A2D5EZS6-F1
#
_entry.id   AF-A0A2D5EZS6-F1
#
_cell.length_a   1.000
_cell.length_b   1.000
_cell.length_c   1.000
_cell.angle_alpha   90.00
_cell.angle_beta   90.00
_cell.angle_gamma   90.00
#
_symmetry.space_group_name_H-M   'P 1'
#
loop_
_entity.id
_entity.type
_entity.pdbx_description
1 polymer ?
#
loop_
_entity_poly.entity_id
_entity_poly.type
_entity_poly.pdbx_seq_one_letter_code
_entity_poly.pdbx_strand_id
1 'polypeptide(L)'
;MRGARTGGSCRGGWALAGLRVGRETRVGEAARSETSERTSRGEAGGAERVSRRHAPWVKEAILAGQRYHWRTKNRLAHNARNLGALATLLAAIGALAWWGTFAHPWLYVPVAAFGFGLLYFATFVLVVHEASHEMFVLAADRALSKRLNRAFGWSVAIFFATHYGKHWERGHLEHHVRPLEPGDPQSHNVLLGRKLLTRVLCNVFIPGFLFLDRTVLRTKRPGGKSSSSKGVIVLFVLLWASVLTAAGLTLGAPVALALFLGIHVITGFNHVKGALEHGGPIGHEDDPFLRSRTTLFFGRRLLMPFHISLHFEHHLNFCVPWYDLPRYHEDLKAIVPPAVWREMVHDRPLRQLSGELGGLSEAARPHARPAQPA
;
A
#
# COMPACT_ATOMS: atom_id res chain seq x y z
N MET A 1 5.29 -54.63 28.95
CA MET A 1 5.00 -55.25 27.64
C MET A 1 4.03 -54.35 26.86
N ARG A 2 4.47 -53.90 25.68
CA ARG A 2 3.76 -53.53 24.43
C ARG A 2 2.22 -53.40 24.51
N GLY A 3 1.63 -52.25 24.21
CA GLY A 3 1.21 -51.75 22.87
C GLY A 3 -0.22 -51.15 23.01
N ALA A 4 -0.79 -50.27 22.20
CA ALA A 4 -0.46 -49.62 20.93
C ALA A 4 -1.21 -48.27 20.86
N ARG A 5 -0.62 -47.23 20.26
CA ARG A 5 -1.32 -45.97 19.89
C ARG A 5 -1.39 -45.92 18.37
N THR A 6 -2.60 -45.85 17.82
CA THR A 6 -2.88 -45.65 16.40
C THR A 6 -2.79 -44.16 16.06
N GLY A 7 -1.85 -43.80 15.18
CA GLY A 7 -1.72 -42.48 14.58
C GLY A 7 -2.59 -42.33 13.33
N GLY A 8 -3.44 -41.29 13.31
CA GLY A 8 -4.15 -40.84 12.12
C GLY A 8 -3.32 -39.79 11.38
N SER A 9 -2.84 -40.14 10.19
CA SER A 9 -2.13 -39.26 9.26
C SER A 9 -3.14 -38.53 8.37
N CYS A 10 -3.28 -37.20 8.53
CA CYS A 10 -3.95 -36.35 7.54
C CYS A 10 -2.91 -35.78 6.57
N ARG A 11 -2.74 -36.44 5.41
CA ARG A 11 -2.07 -35.86 4.24
C ARG A 11 -3.08 -35.01 3.46
N GLY A 12 -2.97 -33.69 3.54
CA GLY A 12 -3.67 -32.76 2.66
C GLY A 12 -2.70 -32.21 1.62
N GLY A 13 -2.80 -32.69 0.37
CA GLY A 13 -2.06 -32.14 -0.77
C GLY A 13 -2.63 -30.78 -1.18
N TRP A 14 -1.75 -29.79 -1.35
CA TRP A 14 -2.11 -28.45 -1.81
C TRP A 14 -1.72 -28.27 -3.27
N ALA A 15 -2.73 -28.20 -4.14
CA ALA A 15 -2.58 -27.76 -5.52
C ALA A 15 -2.62 -26.22 -5.56
N LEU A 16 -1.64 -25.63 -6.24
CA LEU A 16 -1.62 -24.23 -6.65
C LEU A 16 -2.81 -23.96 -7.58
N ALA A 17 -3.90 -23.44 -7.03
CA ALA A 17 -5.05 -23.01 -7.82
C ALA A 17 -4.73 -21.67 -8.49
N GLY A 18 -4.48 -21.72 -9.80
CA GLY A 18 -4.39 -20.56 -10.67
C GLY A 18 -5.70 -19.79 -10.69
N LEU A 19 -5.60 -18.48 -10.46
CA LEU A 19 -6.69 -17.52 -10.66
C LEU A 19 -7.04 -17.44 -12.15
N ARG A 20 -8.07 -18.20 -12.58
CA ARG A 20 -8.81 -17.89 -13.82
C ARG A 20 -9.81 -16.78 -13.52
N VAL A 21 -9.56 -15.60 -14.07
CA VAL A 21 -10.54 -14.51 -14.12
C VAL A 21 -11.61 -14.90 -15.14
N GLY A 22 -12.80 -15.24 -14.67
CA GLY A 22 -13.97 -15.52 -15.51
C GLY A 22 -14.43 -14.27 -16.24
N ARG A 23 -14.58 -14.39 -17.55
CA ARG A 23 -15.16 -13.40 -18.45
C ARG A 23 -16.45 -14.01 -18.98
N GLU A 24 -17.61 -13.53 -18.54
CA GLU A 24 -18.88 -13.73 -19.25
C GLU A 24 -19.99 -12.88 -18.62
N THR A 25 -20.35 -11.80 -19.29
CA THR A 25 -21.73 -11.30 -19.31
C THR A 25 -22.03 -10.90 -20.74
N ARG A 26 -22.90 -11.69 -21.37
CA ARG A 26 -23.53 -11.43 -22.67
C ARG A 26 -24.38 -10.17 -22.59
N VAL A 27 -24.22 -9.27 -23.56
CA VAL A 27 -25.25 -8.31 -23.95
C VAL A 27 -25.19 -8.13 -25.46
N GLY A 28 -26.31 -8.44 -26.13
CA GLY A 28 -26.85 -7.63 -27.22
C GLY A 28 -26.19 -7.71 -28.60
N GLU A 29 -26.71 -8.63 -29.41
CA GLU A 29 -26.78 -8.54 -30.87
C GLU A 29 -27.53 -7.27 -31.32
N ALA A 30 -26.95 -6.47 -32.22
CA ALA A 30 -27.61 -5.90 -33.41
C ALA A 30 -26.73 -4.85 -34.15
N ALA A 31 -26.85 -4.86 -35.48
CA ALA A 31 -26.27 -3.99 -36.53
C ALA A 31 -24.81 -4.31 -36.94
N ARG A 32 -24.59 -5.04 -38.05
CA ARG A 32 -24.52 -4.57 -39.47
C ARG A 32 -23.56 -3.36 -39.61
N SER A 33 -22.62 -3.26 -40.53
CA SER A 33 -22.13 -3.99 -41.71
C SER A 33 -20.87 -3.24 -42.15
N GLU A 34 -20.06 -3.80 -43.05
CA GLU A 34 -18.87 -3.17 -43.68
C GLU A 34 -17.67 -3.06 -42.73
N THR A 35 -16.44 -3.47 -43.05
CA THR A 35 -15.76 -3.57 -44.34
C THR A 35 -14.68 -4.65 -44.23
N SER A 36 -14.55 -5.41 -45.31
CA SER A 36 -13.44 -6.31 -45.61
C SER A 36 -12.15 -5.53 -45.90
N GLU A 37 -11.02 -6.22 -45.76
CA GLU A 37 -9.67 -5.89 -46.25
C GLU A 37 -8.71 -5.11 -45.35
N ARG A 38 -7.48 -5.63 -45.33
CA ARG A 38 -6.24 -5.16 -44.69
C ARG A 38 -6.12 -5.38 -43.19
N THR A 39 -5.52 -6.52 -42.83
CA THR A 39 -4.17 -6.55 -42.22
C THR A 39 -3.71 -8.00 -41.98
N SER A 40 -3.38 -8.70 -43.06
CA SER A 40 -2.52 -9.89 -43.01
C SER A 40 -1.05 -9.44 -43.09
N ARG A 41 -0.43 -9.17 -41.94
CA ARG A 41 1.03 -9.15 -41.71
C ARG A 41 1.29 -8.62 -40.30
N GLY A 42 1.59 -9.53 -39.37
CA GLY A 42 1.95 -9.16 -38.00
C GLY A 42 1.75 -10.23 -36.93
N GLU A 43 1.48 -11.49 -37.28
CA GLU A 43 1.40 -12.58 -36.29
C GLU A 43 2.63 -13.50 -36.43
N ALA A 44 3.78 -13.00 -35.98
CA ALA A 44 4.99 -13.80 -35.74
C ALA A 44 5.78 -13.28 -34.52
N GLY A 45 5.07 -12.78 -33.50
CA GLY A 45 5.61 -12.40 -32.20
C GLY A 45 4.98 -13.21 -31.05
N GLY A 46 4.54 -14.42 -31.37
CA GLY A 46 3.90 -15.34 -30.44
C GLY A 46 4.86 -15.84 -29.38
N ALA A 47 4.81 -15.18 -28.22
CA ALA A 47 4.86 -15.84 -26.92
C ALA A 47 6.07 -16.74 -26.62
N GLU A 48 7.28 -16.22 -26.76
CA GLU A 48 8.35 -16.63 -25.85
C GLU A 48 8.17 -15.90 -24.52
N ARG A 49 7.03 -16.15 -23.86
CA ARG A 49 6.83 -15.77 -22.47
C ARG A 49 7.65 -16.78 -21.67
N VAL A 50 8.98 -16.59 -21.67
CA VAL A 50 9.88 -17.27 -20.74
C VAL A 50 9.25 -17.07 -19.38
N SER A 51 8.61 -18.12 -18.87
CA SER A 51 8.22 -18.24 -17.49
C SER A 51 9.54 -18.21 -16.72
N ARG A 52 10.09 -17.01 -16.49
CA ARG A 52 11.30 -16.81 -15.73
C ARG A 52 11.00 -17.41 -14.37
N ARG A 53 11.56 -18.59 -14.13
CA ARG A 53 11.39 -19.30 -12.87
C ARG A 53 12.01 -18.40 -11.81
N HIS A 54 11.21 -18.00 -10.82
CA HIS A 54 11.70 -17.30 -9.64
C HIS A 54 12.88 -18.08 -9.04
N ALA A 55 13.82 -17.35 -8.44
CA ALA A 55 14.93 -17.99 -7.76
C ALA A 55 14.40 -18.94 -6.66
N PRO A 56 15.01 -20.13 -6.44
CA PRO A 56 14.48 -21.13 -5.50
C PRO A 56 14.21 -20.59 -4.09
N TRP A 57 15.09 -19.72 -3.60
CA TRP A 57 14.97 -19.09 -2.27
C TRP A 57 13.71 -18.22 -2.15
N VAL A 58 13.15 -17.68 -3.24
CA VAL A 58 11.91 -16.88 -3.21
C VAL A 58 10.74 -17.76 -2.76
N LYS A 59 10.67 -18.99 -3.28
CA LYS A 59 9.64 -19.95 -2.86
C LYS A 59 9.81 -20.33 -1.39
N GLU A 60 11.04 -20.56 -0.95
CA GLU A 60 11.35 -20.86 0.46
C GLU A 60 10.97 -19.70 1.39
N ALA A 61 11.26 -18.46 0.99
CA ALA A 61 10.87 -17.26 1.71
C ALA A 61 9.33 -17.16 1.85
N ILE A 62 8.59 -17.32 0.74
CA ILE A 62 7.12 -17.31 0.75
C ILE A 62 6.56 -18.39 1.68
N LEU A 63 7.13 -19.61 1.63
CA LEU A 63 6.75 -20.72 2.51
C LEU A 63 7.05 -20.41 3.98
N ALA A 64 8.19 -19.79 4.28
CA ALA A 64 8.54 -19.37 5.64
C ALA A 64 7.54 -18.35 6.20
N GLY A 65 6.94 -17.50 5.35
CA GLY A 65 5.89 -16.57 5.72
C GLY A 65 4.55 -17.25 6.09
N GLN A 66 4.29 -18.47 5.63
CA GLN A 66 3.01 -19.16 5.89
C GLN A 66 2.77 -19.43 7.38
N ARG A 67 3.82 -19.62 8.18
CA ARG A 67 3.68 -19.74 9.65
C ARG A 67 3.08 -18.48 10.30
N TYR A 68 3.27 -17.33 9.65
CA TYR A 68 2.81 -16.03 10.12
C TYR A 68 1.47 -15.59 9.52
N HIS A 69 0.92 -16.36 8.58
CA HIS A 69 -0.32 -16.01 7.89
C HIS A 69 -1.45 -15.72 8.89
N TRP A 70 -2.23 -14.66 8.63
CA TRP A 70 -3.37 -14.27 9.48
C TRP A 70 -4.37 -15.40 9.80
N ARG A 71 -4.48 -16.42 8.93
CA ARG A 71 -5.39 -17.56 9.12
C ARG A 71 -4.99 -18.48 10.26
N THR A 72 -3.71 -18.49 10.66
CA THR A 72 -3.22 -19.30 11.78
C THR A 72 -3.40 -18.60 13.13
N LYS A 73 -3.90 -17.36 13.13
CA LYS A 73 -3.99 -16.53 14.33
C LYS A 73 -5.25 -16.81 15.13
N ASN A 74 -5.14 -16.68 16.44
CA ASN A 74 -6.31 -16.60 17.30
C ASN A 74 -7.11 -15.33 16.92
N ARG A 75 -8.37 -15.52 16.50
CA ARG A 75 -9.24 -14.45 16.00
C ARG A 75 -9.45 -13.33 17.01
N LEU A 76 -9.70 -13.66 18.27
CA LEU A 76 -9.93 -12.67 19.33
C LEU A 76 -8.67 -11.83 19.55
N ALA A 77 -7.51 -12.47 19.70
CA ALA A 77 -6.25 -11.78 19.93
C ALA A 77 -5.83 -10.93 18.71
N HIS A 78 -6.10 -11.38 17.49
CA HIS A 78 -5.85 -10.61 16.27
C HIS A 78 -6.76 -9.38 16.20
N ASN A 79 -8.07 -9.57 16.37
CA ASN A 79 -9.05 -8.48 16.34
C ASN A 79 -8.77 -7.45 17.45
N ALA A 80 -8.43 -7.90 18.66
CA ALA A 80 -8.09 -7.02 19.78
C ALA A 80 -6.87 -6.13 19.46
N ARG A 81 -5.85 -6.66 18.77
CA ARG A 81 -4.68 -5.85 18.36
C ARG A 81 -5.07 -4.79 17.33
N ASN A 82 -5.78 -5.17 16.28
CA ASN A 82 -6.16 -4.23 15.21
C ASN A 82 -7.17 -3.18 15.68
N LEU A 83 -8.21 -3.60 16.41
CA LEU A 83 -9.22 -2.68 16.95
C LEU A 83 -8.65 -1.82 18.07
N GLY A 84 -7.78 -2.37 18.93
CA GLY A 84 -7.08 -1.60 19.96
C GLY A 84 -6.13 -0.55 19.36
N ALA A 85 -5.40 -0.90 18.30
CA ALA A 85 -4.57 0.05 17.56
C ALA A 85 -5.44 1.16 16.91
N LEU A 86 -6.55 0.80 16.28
CA LEU A 86 -7.48 1.78 15.71
C LEU A 86 -8.07 2.70 16.80
N ALA A 87 -8.52 2.14 17.93
CA ALA A 87 -9.04 2.92 19.05
C ALA A 87 -7.98 3.90 19.59
N THR A 88 -6.73 3.46 19.68
CA THR A 88 -5.60 4.32 20.10
C THR A 88 -5.38 5.47 19.12
N LEU A 89 -5.41 5.21 17.80
CA LEU A 89 -5.29 6.25 16.78
C LEU A 89 -6.45 7.25 16.85
N LEU A 90 -7.68 6.78 17.00
CA LEU A 90 -8.87 7.63 17.13
C LEU A 90 -8.82 8.47 18.41
N ALA A 91 -8.37 7.89 19.53
CA ALA A 91 -8.16 8.62 20.78
C ALA A 91 -7.08 9.70 20.63
N ALA A 92 -5.98 9.41 19.92
CA ALA A 92 -4.94 10.39 19.63
C ALA A 92 -5.43 11.54 18.74
N ILE A 93 -6.28 11.25 17.73
CA ILE A 93 -6.94 12.28 16.91
C ILE A 93 -7.85 13.15 17.80
N GLY A 94 -8.65 12.54 18.67
CA GLY A 94 -9.52 13.25 19.61
C GLY A 94 -8.75 14.12 20.60
N ALA A 95 -7.66 13.60 21.18
CA ALA A 95 -6.79 14.33 22.10
C ALA A 95 -6.10 15.52 21.41
N LEU A 96 -5.64 15.34 20.17
CA LEU A 96 -5.04 16.42 19.38
C LEU A 96 -6.08 17.50 19.06
N ALA A 97 -7.30 17.12 18.69
CA ALA A 97 -8.40 18.07 18.47
C ALA A 97 -8.79 18.82 19.75
N TRP A 98 -8.85 18.13 20.88
CA TRP A 98 -9.16 18.71 22.18
C TRP A 98 -8.07 19.70 22.63
N TRP A 99 -6.78 19.40 22.39
CA TRP A 99 -5.69 20.33 22.66
C TRP A 99 -5.89 21.68 21.96
N GLY A 100 -6.45 21.68 20.75
CA GLY A 100 -6.73 22.90 20.00
C GLY A 100 -7.80 23.81 20.59
N THR A 101 -8.55 23.36 21.59
CA THR A 101 -9.56 24.18 22.30
C THR A 101 -8.95 25.16 23.29
N PHE A 102 -7.71 24.92 23.73
CA PHE A 102 -7.01 25.78 24.69
C PHE A 102 -5.58 26.16 24.27
N ALA A 103 -5.02 25.52 23.24
CA ALA A 103 -3.73 25.87 22.69
C ALA A 103 -3.78 27.16 21.86
N HIS A 104 -2.70 27.94 21.91
CA HIS A 104 -2.59 29.14 21.09
C HIS A 104 -2.59 28.79 19.59
N PRO A 105 -3.47 29.39 18.74
CA PRO A 105 -3.67 28.95 17.36
C PRO A 105 -2.40 28.89 16.50
N TRP A 106 -1.49 29.86 16.69
CA TRP A 106 -0.25 29.94 15.92
C TRP A 106 0.74 28.80 16.20
N LEU A 107 0.68 28.21 17.40
CA LEU A 107 1.44 27.00 17.73
C LEU A 107 0.65 25.76 17.35
N TYR A 108 -0.63 25.75 17.67
CA TYR A 108 -1.51 24.60 17.48
C TYR A 108 -1.61 24.19 16.02
N VAL A 109 -1.99 25.10 15.12
CA VAL A 109 -2.29 24.76 13.72
C VAL A 109 -1.14 24.05 13.01
N PRO A 110 0.12 24.54 13.00
CA PRO A 110 1.20 23.84 12.30
C PRO A 110 1.55 22.49 12.94
N VAL A 111 1.59 22.40 14.27
CA VAL A 111 1.92 21.15 14.98
C VAL A 111 0.81 20.12 14.80
N ALA A 112 -0.44 20.53 14.97
CA ALA A 112 -1.60 19.66 14.85
C ALA A 112 -1.86 19.25 13.40
N ALA A 113 -1.62 20.10 12.41
CA ALA A 113 -1.70 19.69 11.01
C ALA A 113 -0.74 18.54 10.69
N PHE A 114 0.51 18.63 11.16
CA PHE A 114 1.47 17.54 11.02
C PHE A 114 1.04 16.29 11.80
N GLY A 115 0.59 16.45 13.04
CA GLY A 115 0.10 15.36 13.89
C GLY A 115 -1.12 14.63 13.29
N PHE A 116 -2.13 15.37 12.82
CA PHE A 116 -3.27 14.80 12.10
C PHE A 116 -2.82 14.08 10.83
N GLY A 117 -1.93 14.66 10.04
CA GLY A 117 -1.40 14.01 8.84
C GLY A 117 -0.74 12.66 9.13
N LEU A 118 0.03 12.58 10.21
CA LEU A 118 0.65 11.34 10.66
C LEU A 118 -0.39 10.30 11.14
N LEU A 119 -1.37 10.74 11.92
CA LEU A 119 -2.45 9.87 12.44
C LEU A 119 -3.37 9.38 11.32
N TYR A 120 -3.64 10.23 10.31
CA TYR A 120 -4.37 9.86 9.10
C TYR A 120 -3.59 8.80 8.31
N PHE A 121 -2.29 9.01 8.12
CA PHE A 121 -1.41 8.04 7.45
C PHE A 121 -1.41 6.70 8.18
N ALA A 122 -1.24 6.72 9.50
CA ALA A 122 -1.29 5.53 10.35
C ALA A 122 -2.65 4.81 10.25
N THR A 123 -3.76 5.55 10.33
CA THR A 123 -5.11 4.98 10.23
C THR A 123 -5.34 4.33 8.87
N PHE A 124 -4.83 4.95 7.80
CA PHE A 124 -4.95 4.42 6.45
C PHE A 124 -4.11 3.15 6.26
N VAL A 125 -2.85 3.16 6.71
CA VAL A 125 -1.95 1.99 6.71
C VAL A 125 -2.48 0.85 7.58
N LEU A 126 -3.17 1.15 8.69
CA LEU A 126 -3.77 0.11 9.51
C LEU A 126 -5.04 -0.43 8.86
N VAL A 127 -6.01 0.43 8.58
CA VAL A 127 -7.37 -0.02 8.25
C VAL A 127 -7.50 -0.37 6.77
N VAL A 128 -7.15 0.56 5.87
CA VAL A 128 -7.40 0.39 4.44
C VAL A 128 -6.51 -0.72 3.86
N HIS A 129 -5.25 -0.72 4.25
CA HIS A 129 -4.27 -1.71 3.79
C HIS A 129 -4.57 -3.11 4.34
N GLU A 130 -4.69 -3.31 5.66
CA GLU A 130 -4.99 -4.64 6.23
C GLU A 130 -6.36 -5.16 5.77
N ALA A 131 -7.36 -4.28 5.63
CA ALA A 131 -8.66 -4.69 5.12
C ALA A 131 -8.60 -5.16 3.66
N SER A 132 -7.71 -4.59 2.85
CA SER A 132 -7.52 -4.98 1.45
C SER A 132 -6.95 -6.40 1.31
N HIS A 133 -6.30 -6.91 2.36
CA HIS A 133 -5.85 -8.30 2.48
C HIS A 133 -6.83 -9.21 3.23
N GLU A 134 -8.05 -8.72 3.49
CA GLU A 134 -9.11 -9.41 4.26
C GLU A 134 -8.69 -9.76 5.71
N MET A 135 -7.82 -8.96 6.32
CA MET A 135 -7.16 -9.29 7.60
C MET A 135 -7.12 -8.13 8.61
N PHE A 136 -7.95 -7.10 8.47
CA PHE A 136 -8.13 -6.12 9.54
C PHE A 136 -8.99 -6.69 10.68
N VAL A 137 -10.11 -7.33 10.34
CA VAL A 137 -10.99 -8.06 11.29
C VAL A 137 -11.28 -9.45 10.77
N LEU A 138 -11.17 -10.44 11.66
CA LEU A 138 -11.43 -11.85 11.37
C LEU A 138 -12.74 -12.31 12.01
N ALA A 139 -13.58 -12.97 11.20
CA ALA A 139 -14.80 -13.64 11.66
C ALA A 139 -14.69 -15.17 11.48
N ALA A 140 -15.62 -15.92 12.09
CA ALA A 140 -15.73 -17.37 11.85
C ALA A 140 -16.12 -17.66 10.40
N ASP A 141 -17.11 -16.93 9.91
CA ASP A 141 -17.56 -16.99 8.53
C ASP A 141 -16.70 -16.10 7.64
N ARG A 142 -16.19 -16.67 6.54
CA ARG A 142 -15.36 -15.95 5.57
C ARG A 142 -16.14 -14.82 4.90
N ALA A 143 -17.42 -15.03 4.60
CA ALA A 143 -18.24 -14.01 3.95
C ALA A 143 -18.48 -12.81 4.89
N LEU A 144 -18.72 -13.06 6.18
CA LEU A 144 -18.79 -12.03 7.20
C LEU A 144 -17.45 -11.30 7.35
N SER A 145 -16.32 -12.03 7.42
CA SER A 145 -14.98 -11.42 7.49
C SER A 145 -14.77 -10.44 6.32
N LYS A 146 -15.07 -10.87 5.09
CA LYS A 146 -14.96 -10.02 3.90
C LYS A 146 -15.87 -8.79 3.96
N ARG A 147 -17.13 -8.95 4.40
CA ARG A 147 -18.07 -7.83 4.56
C ARG A 147 -17.56 -6.81 5.58
N LEU A 148 -17.06 -7.26 6.73
CA LEU A 148 -16.51 -6.39 7.77
C LEU A 148 -15.28 -5.63 7.27
N ASN A 149 -14.31 -6.32 6.65
CA ASN A 149 -13.13 -5.67 6.08
C ASN A 149 -13.51 -4.62 5.01
N ARG A 150 -14.47 -4.94 4.13
CA ARG A 150 -15.00 -3.95 3.18
C ARG A 150 -15.62 -2.74 3.86
N ALA A 151 -16.41 -2.93 4.92
CA ALA A 151 -17.03 -1.84 5.66
C ALA A 151 -15.97 -0.93 6.29
N PHE A 152 -15.00 -1.50 7.00
CA PHE A 152 -13.89 -0.75 7.60
C PHE A 152 -13.05 -0.03 6.53
N GLY A 153 -12.66 -0.74 5.46
CA GLY A 153 -11.91 -0.18 4.35
C GLY A 153 -12.59 1.01 3.69
N TRP A 154 -13.91 0.93 3.43
CA TRP A 154 -14.68 2.04 2.89
C TRP A 154 -14.81 3.22 3.86
N SER A 155 -15.00 2.94 5.16
CA SER A 155 -15.17 3.98 6.19
C SER A 155 -13.97 4.92 6.28
N VAL A 156 -12.76 4.42 6.01
CA VAL A 156 -11.52 5.22 6.04
C VAL A 156 -11.13 5.72 4.65
N ALA A 157 -11.21 4.89 3.60
CA ALA A 157 -10.74 5.27 2.26
C ALA A 157 -11.46 6.50 1.68
N ILE A 158 -12.73 6.70 2.08
CA ILE A 158 -13.54 7.82 1.61
C ILE A 158 -12.99 9.18 2.08
N PHE A 159 -12.43 9.25 3.30
CA PHE A 159 -11.77 10.47 3.81
C PHE A 159 -10.57 10.89 2.97
N PHE A 160 -10.07 10.03 2.09
CA PHE A 160 -8.92 10.31 1.23
C PHE A 160 -9.28 10.32 -0.25
N ALA A 161 -10.56 10.56 -0.56
CA ALA A 161 -11.10 10.59 -1.92
C ALA A 161 -10.66 9.37 -2.74
N THR A 162 -10.62 8.18 -2.12
CA THR A 162 -10.08 6.97 -2.74
C THR A 162 -11.13 5.86 -2.78
N HIS A 163 -11.38 5.33 -3.98
CA HIS A 163 -12.33 4.23 -4.14
C HIS A 163 -11.73 2.92 -3.62
N TYR A 164 -12.20 2.45 -2.45
CA TYR A 164 -11.68 1.25 -1.79
C TYR A 164 -11.69 0.00 -2.69
N GLY A 165 -12.86 -0.38 -3.23
CA GLY A 165 -12.97 -1.63 -4.02
C GLY A 165 -12.19 -1.66 -5.34
N LYS A 166 -11.74 -0.51 -5.85
CA LYS A 166 -11.01 -0.40 -7.13
C LYS A 166 -9.52 -0.24 -6.88
N HIS A 167 -9.14 0.73 -6.05
CA HIS A 167 -7.74 1.08 -5.83
C HIS A 167 -7.07 0.28 -4.71
N TRP A 168 -7.86 -0.25 -3.77
CA TRP A 168 -7.37 -0.99 -2.61
C TRP A 168 -7.71 -2.47 -2.69
N GLU A 169 -8.96 -2.87 -2.51
CA GLU A 169 -9.30 -4.30 -2.45
C GLU A 169 -8.77 -5.10 -3.67
N ARG A 170 -9.00 -4.61 -4.89
CA ARG A 170 -8.48 -5.24 -6.12
C ARG A 170 -7.15 -4.65 -6.55
N GLY A 171 -7.06 -3.32 -6.53
CA GLY A 171 -5.88 -2.61 -7.02
C GLY A 171 -4.61 -2.86 -6.21
N HIS A 172 -4.72 -2.98 -4.89
CA HIS A 172 -3.57 -3.30 -4.05
C HIS A 172 -3.14 -4.76 -4.21
N LEU A 173 -4.08 -5.69 -4.44
CA LEU A 173 -3.73 -7.06 -4.80
C LEU A 173 -2.99 -7.12 -6.15
N GLU A 174 -3.44 -6.37 -7.16
CA GLU A 174 -2.71 -6.25 -8.43
C GLU A 174 -1.31 -5.69 -8.20
N HIS A 175 -1.18 -4.65 -7.37
CA HIS A 175 0.10 -4.08 -6.98
C HIS A 175 1.06 -5.10 -6.32
N HIS A 176 0.55 -6.06 -5.54
CA HIS A 176 1.38 -7.12 -4.96
C HIS A 176 1.86 -8.15 -5.98
N VAL A 177 1.00 -8.50 -6.93
CA VAL A 177 1.30 -9.54 -7.93
C VAL A 177 2.12 -8.99 -9.10
N ARG A 178 1.86 -7.74 -9.49
CA ARG A 178 2.45 -7.05 -10.65
C ARG A 178 2.79 -5.59 -10.32
N PRO A 179 3.64 -5.35 -9.30
CA PRO A 179 4.03 -4.00 -8.91
C PRO A 179 4.63 -3.24 -10.08
N LEU A 180 4.19 -1.98 -10.22
CA LEU A 180 4.68 -0.98 -11.16
C LEU A 180 4.52 -1.32 -12.65
N GLU A 181 3.77 -2.36 -12.97
CA GLU A 181 3.34 -2.61 -14.35
C GLU A 181 2.28 -1.58 -14.78
N PRO A 182 2.03 -1.40 -16.09
CA PRO A 182 1.07 -0.39 -16.58
C PRO A 182 -0.35 -0.51 -16.01
N GLY A 183 -0.74 -1.69 -15.55
CA GLY A 183 -2.04 -1.96 -14.91
C GLY A 183 -2.11 -1.62 -13.41
N ASP A 184 -0.97 -1.37 -12.76
CA ASP A 184 -0.89 -1.12 -11.32
C ASP A 184 -1.43 0.28 -10.95
N PRO A 185 -2.56 0.37 -10.23
CA PRO A 185 -3.15 1.65 -9.83
C PRO A 185 -2.34 2.40 -8.76
N GLN A 186 -1.33 1.77 -8.16
CA GLN A 186 -0.51 2.33 -7.08
C GLN A 186 0.90 2.77 -7.54
N SER A 187 1.19 2.71 -8.83
CA SER A 187 2.48 3.08 -9.47
C SER A 187 2.85 4.59 -9.48
N HIS A 188 2.17 5.41 -8.68
CA HIS A 188 2.21 6.88 -8.82
C HIS A 188 3.10 7.62 -7.82
N ASN A 189 3.55 6.96 -6.74
CA ASN A 189 4.35 7.58 -5.67
C ASN A 189 5.84 7.18 -5.69
N VAL A 190 6.44 7.00 -6.88
CA VAL A 190 7.82 6.50 -7.04
C VAL A 190 8.83 7.60 -7.39
N LEU A 191 8.49 8.86 -7.09
CA LEU A 191 9.35 10.01 -7.39
C LEU A 191 10.62 9.98 -6.52
N LEU A 192 11.72 10.53 -7.04
CA LEU A 192 13.02 10.59 -6.38
C LEU A 192 13.65 11.98 -6.44
N GLY A 193 14.61 12.22 -5.55
CA GLY A 193 15.46 13.40 -5.48
C GLY A 193 14.66 14.70 -5.42
N ARG A 194 15.10 15.71 -6.18
CA ARG A 194 14.45 17.04 -6.23
C ARG A 194 12.96 16.96 -6.59
N LYS A 195 12.56 16.05 -7.49
CA LYS A 195 11.14 15.90 -7.89
C LYS A 195 10.30 15.42 -6.72
N LEU A 196 10.79 14.46 -5.94
CA LEU A 196 10.13 14.02 -4.71
C LEU A 196 10.06 15.16 -3.70
N LEU A 197 11.19 15.83 -3.43
CA LEU A 197 11.26 16.91 -2.45
C LEU A 197 10.27 18.02 -2.79
N THR A 198 10.28 18.53 -4.03
CA THR A 198 9.30 19.53 -4.48
C THR A 198 7.87 19.02 -4.31
N ARG A 199 7.61 17.75 -4.67
CA ARG A 199 6.26 17.19 -4.54
C ARG A 199 5.80 17.13 -3.09
N VAL A 200 6.68 16.73 -2.16
CA VAL A 200 6.38 16.67 -0.73
C VAL A 200 6.18 18.08 -0.17
N LEU A 201 7.10 19.02 -0.43
CA LEU A 201 7.00 20.38 0.05
C LEU A 201 5.73 21.09 -0.46
N CYS A 202 5.40 20.95 -1.75
CA CYS A 202 4.17 21.51 -2.28
C CYS A 202 2.92 20.90 -1.63
N ASN A 203 2.90 19.59 -1.40
CA ASN A 203 1.79 18.99 -0.66
C ASN A 203 1.71 19.57 0.75
N VAL A 204 2.80 19.61 1.52
CA VAL A 204 2.78 20.03 2.92
C VAL A 204 2.48 21.52 3.10
N PHE A 205 3.03 22.40 2.26
CA PHE A 205 3.04 23.84 2.50
C PHE A 205 2.13 24.67 1.60
N ILE A 206 1.56 24.09 0.53
CA ILE A 206 0.66 24.82 -0.38
C ILE A 206 -0.76 24.24 -0.24
N PRO A 207 -1.65 24.94 0.50
CA PRO A 207 -3.05 24.54 0.60
C PRO A 207 -3.69 24.38 -0.78
N GLY A 208 -4.41 23.27 -0.97
CA GLY A 208 -5.05 22.90 -2.22
C GLY A 208 -4.16 22.16 -3.21
N PHE A 209 -2.83 22.11 -3.02
CA PHE A 209 -1.93 21.44 -3.96
C PHE A 209 -2.21 19.93 -4.09
N LEU A 210 -2.72 19.28 -3.04
CA LEU A 210 -3.12 17.87 -3.11
C LEU A 210 -4.14 17.61 -4.22
N PHE A 211 -5.04 18.57 -4.48
CA PHE A 211 -6.06 18.42 -5.52
C PHE A 211 -5.42 18.50 -6.88
N LEU A 212 -4.53 19.46 -7.11
CA LEU A 212 -3.75 19.56 -8.33
C LEU A 212 -2.91 18.30 -8.58
N ASP A 213 -2.23 17.80 -7.54
CA ASP A 213 -1.47 16.55 -7.63
C ASP A 213 -2.34 15.39 -8.08
N ARG A 214 -3.50 15.20 -7.42
CA ARG A 214 -4.35 14.04 -7.63
C ARG A 214 -5.19 14.10 -8.90
N THR A 215 -5.66 15.27 -9.31
CA THR A 215 -6.58 15.40 -10.46
C THR A 215 -5.88 15.70 -11.77
N VAL A 216 -4.76 16.44 -11.74
CA VAL A 216 -4.05 16.90 -12.95
C VAL A 216 -2.71 16.19 -13.12
N LEU A 217 -1.87 16.17 -12.09
CA LEU A 217 -0.49 15.66 -12.25
C LEU A 217 -0.44 14.13 -12.34
N ARG A 218 -1.36 13.41 -11.70
CA ARG A 218 -1.42 11.94 -11.73
C ARG A 218 -2.17 11.37 -12.94
N THR A 219 -3.02 12.13 -13.62
CA THR A 219 -3.92 11.63 -14.69
C THR A 219 -3.27 11.56 -16.07
N LYS A 220 -2.13 12.24 -16.30
CA LYS A 220 -1.46 12.35 -17.61
C LYS A 220 -0.60 11.14 -18.06
N ARG A 221 -0.93 9.88 -17.69
CA ARG A 221 -0.12 8.70 -18.07
C ARG A 221 -0.80 7.74 -19.06
N PRO A 222 -0.04 7.05 -19.95
CA PRO A 222 -0.59 6.08 -20.89
C PRO A 222 -1.27 4.94 -20.14
N GLY A 223 -2.53 4.63 -20.47
CA GLY A 223 -3.32 3.59 -19.78
C GLY A 223 -4.48 4.11 -18.91
N GLY A 224 -4.52 5.42 -18.64
CA GLY A 224 -5.77 6.20 -18.47
C GLY A 224 -6.87 5.64 -17.56
N LYS A 225 -6.58 5.00 -16.42
CA LYS A 225 -7.63 4.63 -15.44
C LYS A 225 -7.15 4.71 -13.99
N SER A 226 -6.95 5.92 -13.45
CA SER A 226 -6.85 6.07 -11.99
C SER A 226 -7.45 7.36 -11.42
N SER A 227 -8.65 7.72 -11.87
CA SER A 227 -9.51 8.60 -11.05
C SER A 227 -10.44 7.74 -10.19
N SER A 228 -10.62 8.20 -8.94
CA SER A 228 -11.74 7.77 -8.10
C SER A 228 -13.06 8.06 -8.82
N SER A 229 -14.09 7.26 -8.57
CA SER A 229 -15.40 7.51 -9.18
C SER A 229 -15.94 8.88 -8.75
N LYS A 230 -16.74 9.51 -9.61
CA LYS A 230 -17.40 10.80 -9.31
C LYS A 230 -18.15 10.74 -7.97
N GLY A 231 -18.84 9.63 -7.69
CA GLY A 231 -19.55 9.42 -6.43
C GLY A 231 -18.65 9.42 -5.19
N VAL A 232 -17.44 8.83 -5.27
CA VAL A 232 -16.47 8.88 -4.17
C VAL A 232 -15.96 10.30 -3.93
N ILE A 233 -15.76 11.08 -4.99
CA ILE A 233 -15.35 12.49 -4.86
C ILE A 233 -16.45 13.31 -4.19
N VAL A 234 -17.71 13.16 -4.62
CA VAL A 234 -18.85 13.84 -4.01
C VAL A 234 -18.97 13.50 -2.52
N LEU A 235 -18.93 12.21 -2.18
CA LEU A 235 -19.04 11.79 -0.79
C LEU A 235 -17.83 12.22 0.06
N PHE A 236 -16.62 12.26 -0.50
CA PHE A 236 -15.46 12.87 0.14
C PHE A 236 -15.69 14.35 0.45
N VAL A 237 -16.18 15.15 -0.50
CA VAL A 237 -16.43 16.58 -0.30
C VAL A 237 -17.50 16.79 0.76
N LEU A 238 -18.63 16.09 0.68
CA LEU A 238 -19.71 16.19 1.66
C LEU A 238 -19.23 15.83 3.06
N LEU A 239 -18.51 14.71 3.18
CA LEU A 239 -17.97 14.24 4.45
C LEU A 239 -17.01 15.27 5.09
N TRP A 240 -16.05 15.78 4.32
CA TRP A 240 -15.12 16.79 4.83
C TRP A 240 -15.82 18.11 5.15
N ALA A 241 -16.77 18.55 4.32
CA ALA A 241 -17.57 19.74 4.63
C ALA A 241 -18.31 19.57 5.97
N SER A 242 -18.95 18.42 6.20
CA SER A 242 -19.62 18.12 7.47
C SER A 242 -18.65 18.07 8.65
N VAL A 243 -17.52 17.38 8.52
CA VAL A 243 -16.53 17.23 9.59
C VAL A 243 -15.89 18.57 9.95
N LEU A 244 -15.48 19.36 8.95
CA LEU A 244 -14.86 20.67 9.18
C LEU A 244 -15.85 21.67 9.75
N THR A 245 -17.12 21.65 9.30
CA THR A 245 -18.18 22.50 9.85
C THR A 245 -18.44 22.14 11.31
N ALA A 246 -18.61 20.84 11.61
CA ALA A 246 -18.83 20.39 12.97
C ALA A 246 -17.65 20.74 13.89
N ALA A 247 -16.41 20.48 13.45
CA ALA A 247 -15.21 20.82 14.21
C ALA A 247 -15.09 22.34 14.43
N GLY A 248 -15.38 23.14 13.41
CA GLY A 248 -15.34 24.61 13.51
C GLY A 248 -16.36 25.16 14.50
N LEU A 249 -17.58 24.61 14.51
CA LEU A 249 -18.65 25.04 15.41
C LEU A 249 -18.47 24.56 16.86
N THR A 250 -17.86 23.39 17.07
CA THR A 250 -17.79 22.76 18.40
C THR A 250 -16.43 22.89 19.08
N LEU A 251 -15.33 22.93 18.31
CA LEU A 251 -13.95 22.95 18.82
C LEU A 251 -13.19 24.21 18.37
N GLY A 252 -13.77 25.01 17.47
CA GLY A 252 -13.20 26.26 16.99
C GLY A 252 -12.47 26.14 15.64
N ALA A 253 -12.34 27.29 14.97
CA ALA A 253 -11.71 27.40 13.66
C ALA A 253 -10.26 26.84 13.57
N PRO A 254 -9.38 27.00 14.59
CA PRO A 254 -8.03 26.42 14.54
C PRO A 254 -8.03 24.90 14.39
N VAL A 255 -8.96 24.20 15.05
CA VAL A 255 -9.10 22.73 14.96
C VAL A 255 -9.53 22.31 13.56
N ALA A 256 -10.56 22.95 13.02
CA ALA A 256 -11.01 22.69 11.64
C ALA A 256 -9.88 22.94 10.63
N LEU A 257 -9.15 24.05 10.76
CA LEU A 257 -8.03 24.36 9.88
C LEU A 257 -6.92 23.31 9.97
N ALA A 258 -6.52 22.90 11.18
CA ALA A 258 -5.50 21.86 11.37
C ALA A 258 -5.93 20.50 10.79
N LEU A 259 -7.19 20.10 10.98
CA LEU A 259 -7.75 18.86 10.39
C LEU A 259 -7.66 18.88 8.87
N PHE A 260 -8.02 20.00 8.24
CA PHE A 260 -7.94 20.19 6.79
C PHE A 260 -6.50 20.20 6.28
N LEU A 261 -5.58 20.89 6.96
CA LEU A 261 -4.17 20.88 6.58
C LEU A 261 -3.52 19.50 6.78
N GLY A 262 -3.99 18.70 7.74
CA GLY A 262 -3.50 17.33 7.93
C GLY A 262 -3.67 16.41 6.72
N ILE A 263 -4.74 16.59 5.91
CA ILE A 263 -4.93 15.77 4.69
C ILE A 263 -3.86 16.04 3.61
N HIS A 264 -3.23 17.21 3.66
CA HIS A 264 -2.13 17.57 2.78
C HIS A 264 -0.85 16.84 3.18
N VAL A 265 -0.58 16.80 4.49
CA VAL A 265 0.59 16.16 5.08
C VAL A 265 0.63 14.65 4.79
N ILE A 266 -0.49 13.93 4.93
CA ILE A 266 -0.56 12.49 4.57
C ILE A 266 -0.16 12.25 3.10
N THR A 267 -0.51 13.15 2.17
CA THR A 267 -0.13 12.98 0.76
C THR A 267 1.39 13.09 0.59
N GLY A 268 2.04 14.01 1.33
CA GLY A 268 3.50 14.07 1.42
C GLY A 268 4.11 12.77 1.94
N PHE A 269 3.58 12.23 3.05
CA PHE A 269 4.03 10.95 3.61
C PHE A 269 3.86 9.79 2.62
N ASN A 270 2.76 9.75 1.87
CA ASN A 270 2.51 8.70 0.88
C ASN A 270 3.52 8.74 -0.29
N HIS A 271 3.96 9.94 -0.69
CA HIS A 271 5.05 10.10 -1.66
C HIS A 271 6.38 9.58 -1.10
N VAL A 272 6.72 9.92 0.15
CA VAL A 272 7.94 9.42 0.80
C VAL A 272 7.90 7.91 0.95
N LYS A 273 6.79 7.34 1.43
CA LYS A 273 6.54 5.90 1.53
C LYS A 273 6.80 5.20 0.19
N GLY A 274 6.08 5.59 -0.87
CA GLY A 274 6.23 4.94 -2.17
C GLY A 274 7.64 5.05 -2.75
N ALA A 275 8.34 6.16 -2.48
CA ALA A 275 9.73 6.32 -2.90
C ALA A 275 10.69 5.40 -2.13
N LEU A 276 10.48 5.21 -0.83
CA LEU A 276 11.26 4.27 -0.01
C LEU A 276 11.06 2.81 -0.45
N GLU A 277 9.85 2.48 -0.88
CA GLU A 277 9.43 1.12 -1.17
C GLU A 277 9.73 0.66 -2.60
N HIS A 278 9.50 1.54 -3.56
CA HIS A 278 9.47 1.22 -5.00
C HIS A 278 10.27 2.20 -5.85
N GLY A 279 10.82 3.26 -5.25
CA GLY A 279 11.53 4.31 -5.98
C GLY A 279 12.84 3.81 -6.58
N GLY A 280 13.12 4.26 -7.81
CA GLY A 280 14.40 4.02 -8.47
C GLY A 280 14.51 2.66 -9.15
N PRO A 281 15.75 2.13 -9.30
CA PRO A 281 16.02 0.86 -9.97
C PRO A 281 15.16 -0.31 -9.53
N ILE A 282 14.87 -0.41 -8.24
CA ILE A 282 14.10 -1.52 -7.68
C ILE A 282 12.74 -1.68 -8.36
N GLY A 283 12.11 -0.58 -8.75
CA GLY A 283 10.82 -0.63 -9.43
C GLY A 283 10.85 -1.28 -10.82
N HIS A 284 12.05 -1.50 -11.36
CA HIS A 284 12.30 -2.04 -12.70
C HIS A 284 12.96 -3.43 -12.66
N GLU A 285 12.98 -4.09 -11.51
CA GLU A 285 13.45 -5.48 -11.43
C GLU A 285 12.71 -6.40 -12.39
N ASP A 286 13.43 -7.38 -12.91
CA ASP A 286 12.88 -8.37 -13.83
C ASP A 286 11.88 -9.30 -13.13
N ASP A 287 12.15 -9.67 -11.88
CA ASP A 287 11.24 -10.45 -11.05
C ASP A 287 10.34 -9.50 -10.24
N PRO A 288 9.01 -9.54 -10.43
CA PRO A 288 8.08 -8.69 -9.70
C PRO A 288 8.18 -8.82 -8.16
N PHE A 289 8.59 -9.98 -7.63
CA PHE A 289 8.78 -10.17 -6.18
C PHE A 289 9.96 -9.35 -5.62
N LEU A 290 10.85 -8.89 -6.49
CA LEU A 290 12.01 -8.08 -6.11
C LEU A 290 11.78 -6.60 -6.35
N ARG A 291 10.58 -6.18 -6.80
CA ARG A 291 10.28 -4.77 -7.08
C ARG A 291 9.96 -3.91 -5.86
N SER A 292 10.28 -4.40 -4.67
CA SER A 292 10.01 -3.73 -3.41
C SER A 292 11.23 -3.80 -2.51
N ARG A 293 11.36 -2.82 -1.60
CA ARG A 293 12.51 -2.68 -0.72
C ARG A 293 12.08 -2.33 0.69
N THR A 294 12.82 -2.90 1.64
CA THR A 294 12.71 -2.59 3.06
C THR A 294 13.72 -1.54 3.46
N THR A 295 13.19 -0.43 4.00
CA THR A 295 14.01 0.67 4.53
C THR A 295 13.91 0.69 6.05
N LEU A 296 15.05 0.57 6.71
CA LEU A 296 15.22 0.70 8.15
C LEU A 296 15.79 2.08 8.46
N PHE A 297 15.28 2.76 9.48
CA PHE A 297 15.83 4.04 9.93
C PHE A 297 15.34 4.38 11.33
N PHE A 298 16.04 5.31 11.99
CA PHE A 298 15.64 5.85 13.28
C PHE A 298 14.28 6.57 13.17
N GLY A 299 13.38 6.33 14.13
CA GLY A 299 12.03 6.90 14.08
C GLY A 299 11.06 6.25 13.09
N ARG A 300 11.44 5.16 12.40
CA ARG A 300 10.56 4.49 11.42
C ARG A 300 9.20 4.10 11.98
N ARG A 301 9.12 3.69 13.25
CA ARG A 301 7.85 3.25 13.86
C ARG A 301 6.84 4.39 14.00
N LEU A 302 7.34 5.63 14.06
CA LEU A 302 6.52 6.83 14.07
C LEU A 302 6.11 7.21 12.65
N LEU A 303 7.10 7.36 11.75
CA LEU A 303 6.89 7.90 10.40
C LEU A 303 6.34 6.88 9.39
N MET A 304 6.58 5.59 9.61
CA MET A 304 6.15 4.42 8.83
C MET A 304 5.56 3.37 9.80
N PRO A 305 4.39 3.67 10.40
CA PRO A 305 3.81 2.85 11.45
C PRO A 305 3.40 1.47 10.94
N PHE A 306 3.10 0.56 11.87
CA PHE A 306 2.67 -0.81 11.56
C PHE A 306 3.68 -1.55 10.68
N HIS A 307 4.97 -1.25 10.85
CA HIS A 307 6.07 -1.87 10.12
C HIS A 307 5.91 -1.84 8.60
N ILE A 308 5.17 -0.87 8.04
CA ILE A 308 4.96 -0.78 6.59
C ILE A 308 6.28 -0.58 5.83
N SER A 309 7.33 -0.08 6.49
CA SER A 309 8.67 -0.01 5.91
C SER A 309 9.38 -1.36 5.75
N LEU A 310 8.85 -2.45 6.35
CA LEU A 310 9.22 -3.85 6.07
C LEU A 310 8.46 -4.33 4.81
N HIS A 311 8.66 -3.58 3.73
CA HIS A 311 7.84 -3.69 2.54
C HIS A 311 8.23 -4.85 1.63
N PHE A 312 9.51 -5.20 1.61
CA PHE A 312 9.99 -6.40 0.91
C PHE A 312 9.38 -7.67 1.51
N GLU A 313 9.36 -7.77 2.83
CA GLU A 313 8.69 -8.87 3.55
C GLU A 313 7.20 -8.91 3.21
N HIS A 314 6.57 -7.73 3.26
CA HIS A 314 5.15 -7.60 2.99
C HIS A 314 4.79 -8.01 1.55
N HIS A 315 5.55 -7.61 0.53
CA HIS A 315 5.32 -8.05 -0.85
C HIS A 315 5.54 -9.55 -1.07
N LEU A 316 6.54 -10.13 -0.41
CA LEU A 316 6.74 -11.58 -0.46
C LEU A 316 5.56 -12.34 0.16
N ASN A 317 4.96 -11.82 1.24
CA ASN A 317 3.79 -12.44 1.84
C ASN A 317 2.84 -11.42 2.48
N PHE A 318 1.95 -10.86 1.65
CA PHE A 318 1.03 -9.79 2.07
C PHE A 318 -0.11 -10.29 2.98
N CYS A 319 -0.12 -11.58 3.32
CA CYS A 319 -1.03 -12.18 4.29
C CYS A 319 -0.44 -12.25 5.72
N VAL A 320 0.77 -11.72 5.92
CA VAL A 320 1.42 -11.61 7.25
C VAL A 320 0.99 -10.32 7.94
N PRO A 321 0.38 -10.38 9.14
CA PRO A 321 -0.03 -9.19 9.88
C PRO A 321 1.15 -8.31 10.25
N TRP A 322 0.92 -7.00 10.26
CA TRP A 322 1.93 -5.98 10.59
C TRP A 322 2.73 -6.25 11.88
N TYR A 323 2.11 -6.89 12.87
CA TYR A 323 2.75 -7.19 14.16
C TYR A 323 3.66 -8.43 14.11
N ASP A 324 3.54 -9.27 13.07
CA ASP A 324 4.38 -10.44 12.83
C ASP A 324 5.46 -10.18 11.76
N LEU A 325 5.37 -9.10 10.97
CA LEU A 325 6.39 -8.73 9.96
C LEU A 325 7.82 -8.68 10.53
N PRO A 326 8.09 -8.14 11.75
CA PRO A 326 9.44 -8.17 12.30
C PRO A 326 9.98 -9.58 12.53
N ARG A 327 9.14 -10.53 12.92
CA ARG A 327 9.56 -11.93 13.10
C ARG A 327 9.85 -12.58 11.76
N TYR A 328 8.98 -12.33 10.78
CA TYR A 328 9.18 -12.81 9.42
C TYR A 328 10.47 -12.25 8.80
N HIS A 329 10.76 -10.96 9.00
CA HIS A 329 12.02 -10.31 8.61
C HIS A 329 13.25 -11.06 9.16
N GLU A 330 13.25 -11.40 10.45
CA GLU A 330 14.38 -12.14 11.05
C GLU A 330 14.59 -13.51 10.41
N ASP A 331 13.50 -14.22 10.09
CA ASP A 331 13.61 -15.52 9.44
C ASP A 331 14.12 -15.44 8.00
N LEU A 332 13.76 -14.37 7.27
CA LEU A 332 14.23 -14.18 5.91
C LEU A 332 15.75 -14.01 5.83
N LYS A 333 16.41 -13.51 6.88
CA LYS A 333 17.87 -13.37 6.92
C LYS A 333 18.60 -14.69 6.67
N ALA A 334 18.01 -15.82 7.08
CA ALA A 334 18.60 -17.14 6.91
C ALA A 334 18.30 -17.77 5.53
N ILE A 335 17.32 -17.23 4.80
CA ILE A 335 16.80 -17.80 3.54
C ILE A 335 17.29 -16.99 2.33
N VAL A 336 17.23 -15.67 2.44
CA VAL A 336 17.57 -14.76 1.34
C VAL A 336 19.09 -14.69 1.20
N PRO A 337 19.65 -14.91 0.00
CA PRO A 337 21.09 -14.82 -0.22
C PRO A 337 21.65 -13.47 0.27
N PRO A 338 22.80 -13.43 0.96
CA PRO A 338 23.33 -12.19 1.55
C PRO A 338 23.51 -11.04 0.56
N ALA A 339 23.85 -11.35 -0.70
CA ALA A 339 23.97 -10.35 -1.76
C ALA A 339 22.62 -9.70 -2.12
N VAL A 340 21.56 -10.50 -2.19
CA VAL A 340 20.19 -10.02 -2.43
C VAL A 340 19.70 -9.24 -1.22
N TRP A 341 19.92 -9.77 0.00
CA TRP A 341 19.47 -9.14 1.23
C TRP A 341 19.97 -7.70 1.38
N ARG A 342 21.26 -7.45 1.09
CA ARG A 342 21.86 -6.10 1.17
C ARG A 342 21.20 -5.09 0.23
N GLU A 343 20.68 -5.55 -0.91
CA GLU A 343 20.01 -4.69 -1.89
C GLU A 343 18.52 -4.51 -1.56
N MET A 344 17.86 -5.51 -0.98
CA MET A 344 16.43 -5.46 -0.64
C MET A 344 16.18 -4.82 0.73
N VAL A 345 17.17 -4.85 1.63
CA VAL A 345 17.06 -4.39 3.01
C VAL A 345 18.24 -3.49 3.33
N HIS A 346 17.96 -2.23 3.66
CA HIS A 346 19.02 -1.26 3.97
C HIS A 346 18.58 -0.24 5.02
N ASP A 347 19.55 0.48 5.58
CA ASP A 347 19.37 1.49 6.62
C ASP A 347 19.63 2.94 6.13
N ARG A 348 19.61 3.11 4.81
CA ARG A 348 20.03 4.34 4.10
C ARG A 348 18.87 5.05 3.39
N PRO A 349 17.88 5.61 4.14
CA PRO A 349 16.68 6.18 3.54
C PRO A 349 17.00 7.33 2.58
N LEU A 350 17.96 8.20 2.90
CA LEU A 350 18.29 9.34 2.04
C LEU A 350 18.85 8.91 0.68
N ARG A 351 19.69 7.85 0.64
CA ARG A 351 20.21 7.29 -0.62
C ARG A 351 19.12 6.64 -1.46
N GLN A 352 18.15 6.00 -0.81
CA GLN A 352 16.97 5.48 -1.49
C GLN A 352 16.14 6.62 -2.08
N LEU A 353 15.83 7.65 -1.29
CA LEU A 353 15.03 8.80 -1.72
C LEU A 353 15.72 9.64 -2.80
N SER A 354 17.07 9.69 -2.82
CA SER A 354 17.83 10.39 -3.87
C SER A 354 17.92 9.59 -5.18
N GLY A 355 17.68 8.27 -5.13
CA GLY A 355 17.80 7.34 -6.26
C GLY A 355 19.21 6.80 -6.49
N GLU A 356 20.07 6.87 -5.48
CA GLU A 356 21.45 6.36 -5.54
C GLU A 356 21.57 4.85 -5.36
N LEU A 357 20.56 4.21 -4.75
CA LEU A 357 20.59 2.76 -4.57
C LEU A 357 20.25 2.06 -5.88
N GLY A 358 21.02 1.00 -6.17
CA GLY A 358 20.91 0.20 -7.38
C GLY A 358 19.75 -0.80 -7.36
N GLY A 359 19.78 -1.70 -8.34
CA GLY A 359 18.93 -2.89 -8.42
C GLY A 359 19.77 -4.15 -8.70
N LEU A 360 19.15 -5.30 -8.61
CA LEU A 360 19.75 -6.63 -8.81
C LEU A 360 19.93 -6.95 -10.29
N SER A 361 18.89 -6.72 -11.11
CA SER A 361 18.91 -7.07 -12.53
C SER A 361 19.63 -6.04 -13.41
N GLU A 362 20.11 -6.49 -14.56
CA GLU A 362 20.63 -5.57 -15.59
C GLU A 362 19.56 -4.58 -16.06
N ALA A 363 18.29 -4.99 -16.11
CA ALA A 363 17.19 -4.10 -16.47
C ALA A 363 17.00 -2.96 -15.45
N ALA A 364 17.31 -3.19 -14.17
CA ALA A 364 17.21 -2.18 -13.12
C ALA A 364 18.40 -1.19 -13.12
N ARG A 365 19.61 -1.64 -13.49
CA ARG A 365 20.86 -0.85 -13.39
C ARG A 365 20.83 0.53 -14.10
N PRO A 366 20.28 0.69 -15.32
CA PRO A 366 20.23 1.98 -16.02
C PRO A 366 19.41 3.06 -15.29
N HIS A 367 18.53 2.66 -14.37
CA HIS A 367 17.68 3.58 -13.63
C HIS A 367 18.36 4.15 -12.37
N ALA A 368 19.59 3.72 -12.06
CA ALA A 368 20.35 4.22 -10.92
C ALA A 368 20.91 5.60 -11.28
N ARG A 369 20.73 6.59 -10.40
CA ARG A 369 21.46 7.85 -10.58
C ARG A 369 22.93 7.64 -10.21
N PRO A 370 23.87 8.16 -11.00
CA PRO A 370 25.27 8.17 -10.57
C PRO A 370 25.34 8.90 -9.23
N ALA A 371 26.08 8.33 -8.28
CA ALA A 371 26.38 9.00 -7.02
C ALA A 371 27.03 10.34 -7.38
N GLN A 372 26.38 11.46 -7.02
CA GLN A 372 27.03 12.75 -7.15
C GLN A 372 28.21 12.75 -6.17
N PRO A 373 29.42 13.17 -6.59
CA PRO A 373 30.54 13.28 -5.67
C PRO A 373 30.13 14.20 -4.51
N ALA A 374 30.46 13.74 -3.29
CA ALA A 374 30.05 14.34 -2.03
C ALA A 374 30.57 15.77 -1.84
#